data_AF-A0A1Y4JKW8-F1
#
_entry.id   AF-A0A1Y4JKW8-F1
#
_cell.length_a   1.000
_cell.length_b   1.000
_cell.length_c   1.000
_cell.angle_alpha   90.00
_cell.angle_beta   90.00
_cell.angle_gamma   90.00
#
_symmetry.space_group_name_H-M   'P 1'
#
loop_
_entity.id
_entity.type
_entity.pdbx_description
1 polymer ?
#
loop_
_entity_poly.entity_id
_entity_poly.type
_entity_poly.pdbx_seq_one_letter_code
_entity_poly.pdbx_strand_id
1 'polypeptide(L)'
;MSSRNIPRPTDASIILTYRCPMRCQMCNIWQNPTKKSEEIKAADLKTLPQLKFINLTGGEPFIREDLDEIVEECYKHTPRIVISTSGWFEDRVVALAKKFPNIGIRISIEGLSQKNDELRGHAGGFDKGLRTLLTLKHMGLKDIGFGCTVSNHNSKDMLSLYQLSLAMGMEFATAAFHNSYYFHKSDNVITNKDEVCNNFKQLIEWQLKEKHPKSWFRAWFNMGLINYIEGGKRMLPCEAGMVNFFIDPWGEVMPCNGLEEKYWKESMGNIHDKPFMEIWESEQAQKVRAMVRKCPKNCWMVGTASPVMHKYIKYPAKWALQNKLRSMQGKPACIDPKWCDVGQDPCQGDLREKF
;
A
#
# COMPACT_ATOMS: atom_id res chain seq x y z
N MET A 1 14.01 12.82 30.69
CA MET A 1 12.89 13.29 29.84
C MET A 1 11.83 12.21 29.87
N SER A 2 10.60 12.52 30.30
CA SER A 2 9.62 11.48 30.62
C SER A 2 9.35 10.57 29.42
N SER A 3 9.26 9.28 29.70
CA SER A 3 8.82 8.22 28.79
C SER A 3 7.46 8.59 28.21
N ARG A 4 7.46 9.35 27.11
CA ARG A 4 6.26 9.57 26.30
C ARG A 4 5.83 8.18 25.84
N ASN A 5 4.61 7.80 26.18
CA ASN A 5 4.00 6.52 25.89
C ASN A 5 4.16 6.21 24.38
N ILE A 6 5.19 5.42 24.01
CA ILE A 6 5.49 5.09 22.62
C ILE A 6 4.39 4.11 22.20
N PRO A 7 3.56 4.44 21.19
CA PRO A 7 2.50 3.54 20.79
C PRO A 7 3.11 2.26 20.23
N ARG A 8 2.46 1.13 20.54
CA ARG A 8 2.78 -0.13 19.88
C ARG A 8 2.33 -0.05 18.41
N PRO A 9 3.15 -0.52 17.46
CA PRO A 9 2.75 -0.55 16.06
C PRO A 9 1.58 -1.51 15.88
N THR A 10 0.75 -1.25 14.87
CA THR A 10 -0.40 -2.08 14.53
C THR A 10 -0.27 -2.75 13.17
N ASP A 11 0.52 -2.19 12.27
CA ASP A 11 0.60 -2.63 10.87
C ASP A 11 2.06 -2.72 10.41
N ALA A 12 2.41 -3.80 9.72
CA ALA A 12 3.74 -3.95 9.11
C ALA A 12 3.64 -4.21 7.61
N SER A 13 4.64 -3.72 6.87
CA SER A 13 4.88 -4.12 5.49
C SER A 13 6.30 -4.66 5.38
N ILE A 14 6.44 -5.94 5.09
CA ILE A 14 7.73 -6.62 5.06
C ILE A 14 8.06 -6.89 3.60
N ILE A 15 9.14 -6.28 3.14
CA ILE A 15 9.69 -6.45 1.80
C ILE A 15 10.69 -7.61 1.87
N LEU A 16 10.33 -8.73 1.28
CA LEU A 16 11.08 -9.97 1.45
C LEU A 16 12.31 -10.08 0.54
N THR A 17 12.31 -9.38 -0.58
CA THR A 17 13.34 -9.43 -1.61
C THR A 17 13.21 -8.21 -2.51
N TYR A 18 14.24 -7.85 -3.28
CA TYR A 18 14.13 -6.94 -4.42
C TYR A 18 14.25 -7.66 -5.77
N ARG A 19 14.43 -8.99 -5.76
CA ARG A 19 14.40 -9.80 -6.99
C ARG A 19 12.99 -9.83 -7.55
N CYS A 20 12.83 -9.45 -8.81
CA CYS A 20 11.55 -9.44 -9.49
C CYS A 20 11.71 -9.81 -10.97
N PRO A 21 10.88 -10.73 -11.52
CA PRO A 21 10.90 -11.04 -12.95
C PRO A 21 10.21 -9.98 -13.80
N MET A 22 9.39 -9.11 -13.20
CA MET A 22 8.65 -8.07 -13.92
C MET A 22 9.56 -6.88 -14.26
N ARG A 23 9.29 -6.22 -15.38
CA ARG A 23 10.04 -5.03 -15.86
C ARG A 23 9.11 -3.83 -15.97
N CYS A 24 8.43 -3.56 -14.86
CA CYS A 24 7.43 -2.52 -14.67
C CYS A 24 7.93 -1.12 -15.12
N GLN A 25 7.11 -0.37 -15.87
CA GLN A 25 7.43 1.02 -16.24
C GLN A 25 7.52 1.97 -15.03
N MET A 26 6.69 1.74 -14.01
CA MET A 26 6.61 2.55 -12.79
C MET A 26 7.66 2.21 -11.72
N CYS A 27 8.49 1.16 -11.93
CA CYS A 27 9.36 0.61 -10.90
C CYS A 27 10.62 -0.05 -11.50
N ASN A 28 11.80 0.39 -11.05
CA ASN A 28 13.10 -0.12 -11.50
C ASN A 28 13.72 -1.13 -10.51
N ILE A 29 12.94 -1.71 -9.59
CA ILE A 29 13.48 -2.62 -8.57
C ILE A 29 14.19 -3.83 -9.18
N TRP A 30 13.73 -4.31 -10.34
CA TRP A 30 14.33 -5.42 -11.08
C TRP A 30 15.76 -5.15 -11.55
N GLN A 31 16.18 -3.88 -11.62
CA GLN A 31 17.54 -3.48 -11.96
C GLN A 31 18.46 -3.49 -10.73
N ASN A 32 17.90 -3.61 -9.52
CA ASN A 32 18.61 -3.54 -8.24
C ASN A 32 18.28 -4.76 -7.35
N PRO A 33 18.47 -6.00 -7.84
CA PRO A 33 18.10 -7.19 -7.09
C PRO A 33 18.98 -7.39 -5.85
N THR A 34 18.36 -7.82 -4.75
CA THR A 34 19.05 -8.33 -3.55
C THR A 34 19.76 -9.64 -3.85
N LYS A 35 20.80 -9.98 -3.07
CA LYS A 35 21.37 -11.34 -3.07
C LYS A 35 20.56 -12.24 -2.14
N LYS A 36 20.29 -13.48 -2.56
CA LYS A 36 19.53 -14.48 -1.76
C LYS A 36 20.08 -14.66 -0.32
N SER A 37 21.39 -14.52 -0.14
CA SER A 37 22.09 -14.69 1.14
C SER A 37 21.93 -13.51 2.09
N GLU A 38 21.51 -12.35 1.59
CA GLU A 38 21.34 -11.11 2.34
C GLU A 38 19.87 -10.86 2.73
N GLU A 39 18.95 -11.68 2.22
CA GLU A 39 17.51 -11.53 2.45
C GLU A 39 17.10 -12.08 3.82
N ILE A 40 16.32 -11.30 4.57
CA ILE A 40 15.69 -11.68 5.85
C ILE A 40 15.08 -13.08 5.78
N LYS A 41 15.22 -13.85 6.85
CA LYS A 41 14.65 -15.19 7.04
C LYS A 41 13.49 -15.14 8.02
N ALA A 42 12.73 -16.24 8.07
CA ALA A 42 11.69 -16.40 9.09
C ALA A 42 12.26 -16.19 10.51
N ALA A 43 13.48 -16.65 10.78
CA ALA A 43 14.12 -16.50 12.09
C ALA A 43 14.30 -15.03 12.53
N ASP A 44 14.55 -14.11 11.60
CA ASP A 44 14.76 -12.69 11.91
C ASP A 44 13.45 -12.00 12.36
N LEU A 45 12.30 -12.56 11.97
CA LEU A 45 10.98 -12.02 12.30
C LEU A 45 10.43 -12.48 13.65
N LYS A 46 11.16 -13.33 14.39
CA LYS A 46 10.72 -13.87 15.69
C LYS A 46 10.45 -12.83 16.77
N THR A 47 11.10 -11.67 16.66
CA THR A 47 10.99 -10.60 17.67
C THR A 47 9.92 -9.57 17.36
N LEU A 48 9.17 -9.76 16.27
CA LEU A 48 8.05 -8.88 15.93
C LEU A 48 7.03 -8.82 17.08
N PRO A 49 6.38 -7.66 17.29
CA PRO A 49 5.30 -7.55 18.27
C PRO A 49 4.01 -8.13 17.69
N GLN A 50 2.97 -8.23 18.54
CA GLN A 50 1.62 -8.52 18.05
C GLN A 50 1.07 -7.36 17.22
N LEU A 51 0.68 -7.66 15.99
CA LEU A 51 0.23 -6.73 14.96
C LEU A 51 -1.19 -7.09 14.50
N LYS A 52 -1.96 -6.09 14.08
CA LYS A 52 -3.27 -6.29 13.47
C LYS A 52 -3.18 -6.83 12.05
N PHE A 53 -2.11 -6.46 11.34
CA PHE A 53 -1.97 -6.73 9.92
C PHE A 53 -0.50 -6.76 9.48
N ILE A 54 -0.14 -7.75 8.65
CA ILE A 54 1.13 -7.79 7.92
C ILE A 54 0.84 -7.86 6.42
N ASN A 55 1.47 -6.97 5.65
CA ASN A 55 1.57 -7.10 4.19
C ASN A 55 2.94 -7.66 3.82
N LEU A 56 2.98 -8.82 3.17
CA LEU A 56 4.20 -9.38 2.59
C LEU A 56 4.30 -8.93 1.12
N THR A 57 5.46 -8.41 0.74
CA THR A 57 5.70 -7.83 -0.57
C THR A 57 7.20 -7.92 -0.93
N GLY A 58 7.64 -7.13 -1.91
CA GLY A 58 9.05 -6.93 -2.21
C GLY A 58 9.51 -7.72 -3.40
N GLY A 59 10.07 -7.01 -4.38
CA GLY A 59 10.33 -7.54 -5.70
C GLY A 59 9.11 -8.33 -6.14
N GLU A 60 9.29 -9.64 -6.31
CA GLU A 60 8.21 -10.62 -6.33
C GLU A 60 8.38 -11.61 -5.16
N PRO A 61 7.52 -11.61 -4.12
CA PRO A 61 7.68 -12.52 -2.98
C PRO A 61 7.63 -13.99 -3.39
N PHE A 62 6.85 -14.34 -4.42
CA PHE A 62 6.74 -15.71 -4.92
C PHE A 62 7.97 -16.17 -5.72
N ILE A 63 9.07 -15.41 -5.78
CA ILE A 63 10.38 -15.93 -6.20
C ILE A 63 11.13 -16.64 -5.06
N ARG A 64 10.75 -16.38 -3.80
CA ARG A 64 11.43 -16.94 -2.62
C ARG A 64 10.98 -18.36 -2.31
N GLU A 65 11.91 -19.29 -2.25
CA GLU A 65 11.65 -20.71 -1.95
C GLU A 65 11.19 -20.95 -0.51
N ASP A 66 11.57 -20.06 0.42
CA ASP A 66 11.28 -20.10 1.86
C ASP A 66 10.06 -19.23 2.27
N LEU A 67 9.19 -18.85 1.31
CA LEU A 67 8.06 -17.95 1.58
C LEU A 67 7.05 -18.55 2.57
N ASP A 68 6.83 -19.85 2.55
CA ASP A 68 5.87 -20.52 3.43
C ASP A 68 6.34 -20.56 4.89
N GLU A 69 7.65 -20.71 5.13
CA GLU A 69 8.25 -20.57 6.47
C GLU A 69 8.08 -19.16 7.03
N ILE A 70 8.23 -18.14 6.18
CA ILE A 70 8.03 -16.73 6.56
C ILE A 70 6.57 -16.46 6.91
N VAL A 71 5.63 -16.97 6.10
CA VAL A 71 4.20 -16.83 6.37
C VAL A 71 3.83 -17.51 7.69
N GLU A 72 4.37 -18.70 7.95
CA GLU A 72 4.17 -19.42 9.21
C GLU A 72 4.69 -18.64 10.42
N GLU A 73 5.88 -18.04 10.33
CA GLU A 73 6.38 -17.16 11.39
C GLU A 73 5.50 -15.93 11.56
N CYS A 74 5.17 -15.22 10.48
CA CYS A 74 4.34 -14.01 10.54
C CYS A 74 2.97 -14.25 11.20
N TYR A 75 2.35 -15.42 10.99
CA TYR A 75 1.08 -15.75 11.63
C TYR A 75 1.15 -15.87 13.16
N LYS A 76 2.34 -16.03 13.75
CA LYS A 76 2.53 -15.96 15.21
C LYS A 76 2.38 -14.53 15.74
N HIS A 77 2.54 -13.55 14.86
CA HIS A 77 2.56 -12.12 15.18
C HIS A 77 1.33 -11.36 14.67
N THR A 78 0.49 -11.98 13.84
CA THR A 78 -0.70 -11.30 13.30
C THR A 78 -1.84 -12.27 12.95
N PRO A 79 -3.11 -11.86 13.13
CA PRO A 79 -4.24 -12.66 12.66
C PRO A 79 -4.48 -12.52 11.15
N ARG A 80 -3.82 -11.57 10.46
CA ARG A 80 -4.11 -11.26 9.06
C ARG A 80 -2.86 -10.92 8.26
N ILE A 81 -2.61 -11.76 7.26
CA ILE A 81 -1.55 -11.56 6.26
C ILE A 81 -2.19 -11.30 4.90
N VAL A 82 -1.72 -10.29 4.18
CA VAL A 82 -1.99 -10.12 2.74
C VAL A 82 -0.67 -10.15 1.99
N ILE A 83 -0.59 -10.87 0.88
CA ILE A 83 0.58 -10.93 0.02
C ILE A 83 0.29 -10.15 -1.26
N SER A 84 1.14 -9.17 -1.57
CA SER A 84 1.12 -8.44 -2.84
C SER A 84 2.00 -9.15 -3.85
N THR A 85 1.47 -9.53 -5.02
CA THR A 85 2.20 -10.26 -6.06
C THR A 85 1.85 -9.76 -7.46
N SER A 86 2.72 -10.01 -8.43
CA SER A 86 2.42 -9.87 -9.86
C SER A 86 1.44 -10.93 -10.38
N GLY A 87 1.29 -12.06 -9.66
CA GLY A 87 0.54 -13.22 -10.14
C GLY A 87 1.28 -14.07 -11.17
N TRP A 88 2.57 -13.80 -11.41
CA TRP A 88 3.37 -14.52 -12.41
C TRP A 88 3.59 -16.00 -12.08
N PHE A 89 3.76 -16.31 -10.79
CA PHE A 89 4.03 -17.65 -10.26
C PHE A 89 2.73 -18.36 -9.80
N GLU A 90 1.78 -18.53 -10.71
CA GLU A 90 0.43 -19.05 -10.47
C GLU A 90 0.42 -20.30 -9.55
N ASP A 91 1.21 -21.32 -9.90
CA ASP A 91 1.27 -22.58 -9.15
C ASP A 91 1.74 -22.39 -7.70
N ARG A 92 2.68 -21.47 -7.49
CA ARG A 92 3.22 -21.17 -6.15
C ARG A 92 2.21 -20.40 -5.30
N VAL A 93 1.46 -19.48 -5.92
CA VAL A 93 0.36 -18.76 -5.25
C VAL A 93 -0.71 -19.74 -4.80
N VAL A 94 -1.12 -20.66 -5.69
CA VAL A 94 -2.12 -21.68 -5.39
C VAL A 94 -1.63 -22.65 -4.31
N ALA A 95 -0.37 -23.11 -4.38
CA ALA A 95 0.20 -24.00 -3.37
C ALA A 95 0.24 -23.34 -1.98
N LEU A 96 0.67 -22.08 -1.89
CA LEU A 96 0.70 -21.35 -0.64
C LEU A 96 -0.72 -21.14 -0.07
N ALA A 97 -1.69 -20.80 -0.92
CA ALA A 97 -3.09 -20.65 -0.52
C ALA A 97 -3.73 -21.95 -0.02
N LYS A 98 -3.32 -23.11 -0.54
CA LYS A 98 -3.73 -24.42 0.00
C LYS A 98 -3.18 -24.65 1.41
N LYS A 99 -1.91 -24.30 1.64
CA LYS A 99 -1.27 -24.43 2.96
C LYS A 99 -1.86 -23.44 3.98
N PHE A 100 -2.18 -22.23 3.54
CA PHE A 100 -2.69 -21.16 4.40
C PHE A 100 -4.00 -20.57 3.84
N PRO A 101 -5.17 -21.19 4.08
CA PRO A 101 -6.44 -20.77 3.47
C PRO A 101 -6.96 -19.40 3.93
N ASN A 102 -6.37 -18.82 4.99
CA ASN A 102 -6.73 -17.51 5.53
C ASN A 102 -5.82 -16.36 5.04
N ILE A 103 -4.88 -16.62 4.12
CA ILE A 103 -4.07 -15.53 3.54
C ILE A 103 -4.92 -14.69 2.60
N GLY A 104 -4.64 -13.39 2.57
CA GLY A 104 -5.12 -12.54 1.51
C GLY A 104 -4.13 -12.47 0.35
N ILE A 105 -4.63 -12.39 -0.89
CA ILE A 105 -3.79 -12.22 -2.09
C ILE A 105 -4.25 -11.00 -2.87
N ARG A 106 -3.30 -10.11 -3.18
CA ARG A 106 -3.49 -8.95 -4.07
C ARG A 106 -2.63 -9.14 -5.30
N ILE A 107 -3.29 -9.45 -6.41
CA ILE A 107 -2.64 -9.55 -7.70
C ILE A 107 -2.65 -8.19 -8.34
N SER A 108 -1.45 -7.73 -8.67
CA SER A 108 -1.26 -6.41 -9.18
C SER A 108 -1.55 -6.43 -10.69
N ILE A 109 -2.61 -5.74 -11.12
CA ILE A 109 -3.08 -5.69 -12.51
C ILE A 109 -3.34 -4.22 -12.88
N GLU A 110 -2.62 -3.73 -13.88
CA GLU A 110 -2.60 -2.29 -14.21
C GLU A 110 -3.55 -1.88 -15.31
N GLY A 111 -3.93 -2.79 -16.20
CA GLY A 111 -4.93 -2.53 -17.23
C GLY A 111 -5.57 -3.82 -17.73
N LEU A 112 -6.46 -3.71 -18.72
CA LEU A 112 -7.02 -4.91 -19.33
C LEU A 112 -6.05 -5.52 -20.36
N SER A 113 -5.91 -6.85 -20.31
CA SER A 113 -5.16 -7.62 -21.31
C SER A 113 -3.76 -7.03 -21.58
N GLN A 114 -3.46 -6.70 -22.83
CA GLN A 114 -2.19 -6.18 -23.31
C GLN A 114 -1.72 -4.91 -22.58
N LYS A 115 -2.65 -4.06 -22.09
CA LYS A 115 -2.27 -2.84 -21.36
C LYS A 115 -1.55 -3.17 -20.05
N ASN A 116 -1.99 -4.22 -19.34
CA ASN A 116 -1.27 -4.67 -18.16
C ASN A 116 0.14 -5.17 -18.52
N ASP A 117 0.24 -6.00 -19.55
CA ASP A 117 1.50 -6.62 -19.95
C ASP A 117 2.54 -5.58 -20.40
N GLU A 118 2.08 -4.56 -21.13
CA GLU A 118 2.88 -3.38 -21.52
C GLU A 118 3.41 -2.63 -20.30
N LEU A 119 2.55 -2.33 -19.32
CA LEU A 119 2.92 -1.56 -18.13
C LEU A 119 3.81 -2.37 -17.18
N ARG A 120 3.57 -3.68 -17.07
CA ARG A 120 4.34 -4.62 -16.23
C ARG A 120 5.63 -5.13 -16.88
N GLY A 121 5.76 -4.95 -18.19
CA GLY A 121 6.91 -5.40 -18.97
C GLY A 121 6.99 -6.93 -19.11
N HIS A 122 5.85 -7.63 -19.08
CA HIS A 122 5.82 -9.09 -19.24
C HIS A 122 4.53 -9.56 -19.94
N ALA A 123 4.68 -10.14 -21.13
CA ALA A 123 3.57 -10.71 -21.88
C ALA A 123 2.92 -11.89 -21.12
N GLY A 124 1.59 -11.98 -21.19
CA GLY A 124 0.76 -12.98 -20.51
C GLY A 124 0.51 -12.69 -19.03
N GLY A 125 1.00 -11.58 -18.48
CA GLY A 125 0.85 -11.23 -17.07
C GLY A 125 -0.61 -11.06 -16.66
N PHE A 126 -1.43 -10.45 -17.52
CA PHE A 126 -2.87 -10.27 -17.26
C PHE A 126 -3.59 -11.62 -17.11
N ASP A 127 -3.40 -12.51 -18.09
CA ASP A 127 -4.09 -13.80 -18.14
C ASP A 127 -3.72 -14.68 -16.95
N LYS A 128 -2.43 -14.72 -16.60
CA LYS A 128 -1.94 -15.44 -15.42
C LYS A 128 -2.52 -14.89 -14.12
N GLY A 129 -2.50 -13.57 -13.97
CA GLY A 129 -3.05 -12.91 -12.79
C GLY A 129 -4.55 -13.18 -12.63
N LEU A 130 -5.32 -13.04 -13.71
CA LEU A 130 -6.76 -13.29 -13.69
C LEU A 130 -7.07 -14.77 -13.43
N ARG A 131 -6.36 -15.70 -14.07
CA ARG A 131 -6.54 -17.14 -13.87
C ARG A 131 -6.21 -17.55 -12.43
N THR A 132 -5.17 -16.97 -11.84
CA THR A 132 -4.84 -17.16 -10.43
C THR A 132 -5.97 -16.68 -9.54
N LEU A 133 -6.47 -15.44 -9.73
CA LEU A 133 -7.59 -14.92 -8.94
C LEU A 133 -8.85 -15.80 -9.05
N LEU A 134 -9.19 -16.26 -10.26
CA LEU A 134 -10.30 -17.19 -10.48
C LEU A 134 -10.07 -18.50 -9.75
N THR A 135 -8.87 -19.08 -9.82
CA THR A 135 -8.53 -20.34 -9.14
C THR A 135 -8.66 -20.20 -7.63
N LEU A 136 -8.12 -19.13 -7.05
CA LEU A 136 -8.23 -18.86 -5.61
C LEU A 136 -9.69 -18.66 -5.18
N LYS A 137 -10.51 -18.02 -6.02
CA LYS A 137 -11.95 -17.89 -5.77
C LYS A 137 -12.65 -19.24 -5.74
N HIS A 138 -12.35 -20.14 -6.69
CA HIS A 138 -12.93 -21.49 -6.71
C HIS A 138 -12.49 -22.32 -5.50
N MET A 139 -11.29 -22.08 -4.98
CA MET A 139 -10.81 -22.67 -3.72
C MET A 139 -11.49 -22.09 -2.47
N GLY A 140 -12.33 -21.07 -2.60
CA GLY A 140 -13.09 -20.47 -1.50
C GLY A 140 -12.34 -19.38 -0.72
N LEU A 141 -11.19 -18.89 -1.21
CA LEU A 141 -10.51 -17.77 -0.56
C LEU A 141 -11.33 -16.49 -0.67
N LYS A 142 -11.54 -15.84 0.48
CA LYS A 142 -12.39 -14.65 0.59
C LYS A 142 -11.62 -13.34 0.41
N ASP A 143 -10.39 -13.28 0.94
CA ASP A 143 -9.57 -12.06 0.89
C ASP A 143 -8.69 -12.04 -0.36
N ILE A 144 -9.29 -11.99 -1.55
CA ILE A 144 -8.55 -11.91 -2.83
C ILE A 144 -8.98 -10.73 -3.68
N GLY A 145 -8.08 -10.21 -4.52
CA GLY A 145 -8.46 -9.18 -5.47
C GLY A 145 -7.31 -8.48 -6.18
N PHE A 146 -7.65 -7.36 -6.80
CA PHE A 146 -6.80 -6.59 -7.70
C PHE A 146 -6.09 -5.45 -6.95
N GLY A 147 -4.83 -5.22 -7.30
CA GLY A 147 -4.11 -3.98 -7.01
C GLY A 147 -3.84 -3.21 -8.30
N CYS A 148 -4.23 -1.94 -8.35
CA CYS A 148 -4.05 -1.08 -9.52
C CYS A 148 -3.31 0.21 -9.10
N THR A 149 -2.15 0.42 -9.70
CA THR A 149 -1.32 1.62 -9.61
C THR A 149 -1.62 2.52 -10.80
N VAL A 150 -2.38 3.57 -10.53
CA VAL A 150 -2.85 4.51 -11.55
C VAL A 150 -1.72 5.45 -11.96
N SER A 151 -1.59 5.61 -13.27
CA SER A 151 -0.58 6.35 -14.01
C SER A 151 -1.23 7.17 -15.13
N ASN A 152 -0.39 7.81 -15.96
CA ASN A 152 -0.86 8.53 -17.15
C ASN A 152 -1.59 7.64 -18.16
N HIS A 153 -1.35 6.33 -18.14
CA HIS A 153 -1.68 5.43 -19.25
C HIS A 153 -2.79 4.42 -18.95
N ASN A 154 -3.33 4.38 -17.73
CA ASN A 154 -4.27 3.34 -17.31
C ASN A 154 -5.44 3.81 -16.43
N SER A 155 -5.66 5.12 -16.29
CA SER A 155 -6.76 5.62 -15.42
C SER A 155 -8.15 5.24 -15.95
N LYS A 156 -8.32 5.09 -17.27
CA LYS A 156 -9.55 4.52 -17.87
C LYS A 156 -9.65 3.02 -17.64
N ASP A 157 -8.55 2.28 -17.77
CA ASP A 157 -8.53 0.85 -17.47
C ASP A 157 -8.83 0.54 -16.00
N MET A 158 -8.41 1.41 -15.06
CA MET A 158 -8.76 1.30 -13.65
C MET A 158 -10.28 1.16 -13.45
N LEU A 159 -11.08 1.95 -14.19
CA LEU A 159 -12.53 1.88 -14.13
C LEU A 159 -13.05 0.51 -14.59
N SER A 160 -12.50 0.02 -15.71
CA SER A 160 -12.88 -1.28 -16.26
C SER A 160 -12.48 -2.43 -15.33
N LEU A 161 -11.28 -2.37 -14.75
CA LEU A 161 -10.79 -3.33 -13.75
C LEU A 161 -11.63 -3.32 -12.47
N TYR A 162 -12.07 -2.15 -12.02
CA TYR A 162 -12.96 -2.04 -10.87
C TYR A 162 -14.32 -2.70 -11.16
N GLN A 163 -14.91 -2.49 -12.34
CA GLN A 163 -16.14 -3.18 -12.74
C GLN A 163 -15.95 -4.70 -12.81
N LEU A 164 -14.83 -5.16 -13.36
CA LEU A 164 -14.47 -6.58 -13.36
C LEU A 164 -14.36 -7.14 -11.93
N SER A 165 -13.67 -6.41 -11.05
CA SER A 165 -13.53 -6.78 -9.64
C SER A 165 -14.89 -6.88 -8.94
N LEU A 166 -15.81 -5.93 -9.20
CA LEU A 166 -17.16 -5.97 -8.66
C LEU A 166 -17.95 -7.17 -9.17
N ALA A 167 -17.93 -7.44 -10.48
CA ALA A 167 -18.60 -8.59 -11.07
C ALA A 167 -18.06 -9.92 -10.50
N MET A 168 -16.78 -9.95 -10.15
CA MET A 168 -16.13 -11.10 -9.53
C MET A 168 -16.30 -11.15 -8.00
N GLY A 169 -16.90 -10.14 -7.36
CA GLY A 169 -17.01 -10.07 -5.90
C GLY A 169 -15.65 -10.03 -5.19
N MET A 170 -14.66 -9.39 -5.82
CA MET A 170 -13.28 -9.31 -5.35
C MET A 170 -12.92 -7.93 -4.84
N GLU A 171 -11.84 -7.88 -4.08
CA GLU A 171 -11.30 -6.66 -3.51
C GLU A 171 -10.60 -5.81 -4.58
N PHE A 172 -10.75 -4.49 -4.52
CA PHE A 172 -10.06 -3.56 -5.44
C PHE A 172 -9.27 -2.54 -4.63
N ALA A 173 -7.95 -2.54 -4.80
CA ALA A 173 -7.04 -1.60 -4.17
C ALA A 173 -6.47 -0.64 -5.22
N THR A 174 -6.52 0.65 -4.92
CA THR A 174 -6.01 1.73 -5.76
C THR A 174 -4.77 2.36 -5.14
N ALA A 175 -3.84 2.77 -5.98
CA ALA A 175 -2.74 3.67 -5.66
C ALA A 175 -2.53 4.63 -6.83
N ALA A 176 -1.85 5.74 -6.58
CA ALA A 176 -1.21 6.51 -7.64
C ALA A 176 0.27 6.13 -7.69
N PHE A 177 0.86 6.06 -8.89
CA PHE A 177 2.30 5.82 -8.96
C PHE A 177 3.07 6.94 -8.25
N HIS A 178 4.22 6.60 -7.68
CA HIS A 178 5.01 7.58 -6.95
C HIS A 178 6.48 7.18 -6.96
N ASN A 179 7.31 8.11 -6.52
CA ASN A 179 8.74 7.96 -6.42
C ASN A 179 9.13 7.56 -5.00
N SER A 180 10.07 6.64 -4.89
CA SER A 180 10.67 6.23 -3.62
C SER A 180 11.98 5.49 -3.84
N TYR A 181 12.79 5.40 -2.77
CA TYR A 181 13.97 4.54 -2.74
C TYR A 181 13.58 3.08 -3.05
N TYR A 182 12.43 2.62 -2.52
CA TYR A 182 11.95 1.25 -2.70
C TYR A 182 11.72 0.88 -4.17
N PHE A 183 11.24 1.81 -5.00
CA PHE A 183 11.01 1.55 -6.42
C PHE A 183 12.20 1.89 -7.32
N HIS A 184 13.29 2.45 -6.77
CA HIS A 184 14.42 2.99 -7.53
C HIS A 184 13.95 3.91 -8.67
N LYS A 185 12.95 4.75 -8.37
CA LYS A 185 12.25 5.59 -9.34
C LYS A 185 12.10 7.01 -8.78
N SER A 186 12.38 8.01 -9.63
CA SER A 186 12.41 9.43 -9.25
C SER A 186 11.67 10.34 -10.24
N ASP A 187 11.17 9.78 -11.34
CA ASP A 187 10.62 10.45 -12.52
C ASP A 187 9.13 10.11 -12.77
N ASN A 188 8.46 9.35 -11.90
CA ASN A 188 7.02 9.14 -12.01
C ASN A 188 6.28 10.47 -11.74
N VAL A 189 5.56 10.97 -12.75
CA VAL A 189 4.77 12.20 -12.67
C VAL A 189 3.45 12.03 -13.44
N ILE A 190 2.32 12.36 -12.79
CA ILE A 190 1.01 12.39 -13.46
C ILE A 190 0.89 13.72 -14.22
N THR A 191 0.96 13.67 -15.54
CA THR A 191 0.94 14.85 -16.42
C THR A 191 -0.47 15.14 -16.96
N ASN A 192 -1.29 14.12 -17.23
CA ASN A 192 -2.70 14.26 -17.64
C ASN A 192 -3.65 14.30 -16.43
N LYS A 193 -3.39 15.21 -15.49
CA LYS A 193 -4.10 15.29 -14.19
C LYS A 193 -5.62 15.33 -14.34
N ASP A 194 -6.15 16.13 -15.27
CA ASP A 194 -7.61 16.26 -15.47
C ASP A 194 -8.27 14.93 -15.81
N GLU A 195 -7.69 14.16 -16.73
CA GLU A 195 -8.19 12.84 -17.11
C GLU A 195 -8.15 11.87 -15.93
N VAL A 196 -7.00 11.79 -15.26
CA VAL A 196 -6.81 10.85 -14.13
C VAL A 196 -7.74 11.21 -12.98
N CYS A 197 -7.82 12.49 -12.60
CA CYS A 197 -8.71 12.97 -11.54
C CYS A 197 -10.18 12.73 -11.90
N ASN A 198 -10.60 12.96 -13.16
CA ASN A 198 -11.97 12.68 -13.59
C ASN A 198 -12.32 11.18 -13.53
N ASN A 199 -11.38 10.30 -13.90
CA ASN A 199 -11.57 8.86 -13.75
C ASN A 199 -11.66 8.45 -12.26
N PHE A 200 -10.88 9.05 -11.36
CA PHE A 200 -11.05 8.84 -9.92
C PHE A 200 -12.40 9.37 -9.41
N LYS A 201 -12.89 10.52 -9.89
CA LYS A 201 -14.22 11.04 -9.54
C LYS A 201 -15.32 10.05 -9.95
N GLN A 202 -15.21 9.48 -11.15
CA GLN A 202 -16.16 8.45 -11.60
C GLN A 202 -16.11 7.18 -10.72
N LEU A 203 -14.91 6.72 -10.35
CA LEU A 203 -14.75 5.60 -9.42
C LEU A 203 -15.39 5.88 -8.05
N ILE A 204 -15.21 7.09 -7.51
CA ILE A 204 -15.82 7.55 -6.26
C ILE A 204 -17.35 7.48 -6.34
N GLU A 205 -17.94 7.95 -7.43
CA GLU A 205 -19.39 7.90 -7.64
C GLU A 205 -19.92 6.46 -7.68
N TRP A 206 -19.21 5.55 -8.34
CA TRP A 206 -19.59 4.13 -8.37
C TRP A 206 -19.49 3.48 -6.98
N GLN A 207 -18.41 3.75 -6.25
CA GLN A 207 -18.22 3.24 -4.89
C GLN A 207 -19.28 3.74 -3.91
N LEU A 208 -19.77 4.97 -4.07
CA LEU A 208 -20.85 5.52 -3.25
C LEU A 208 -22.23 4.90 -3.58
N LYS A 209 -22.42 4.36 -4.79
CA LYS A 209 -23.64 3.62 -5.15
C LYS A 209 -23.70 2.23 -4.53
N GLU A 210 -22.55 1.64 -4.21
CA GLU A 210 -22.49 0.34 -3.54
C GLU A 210 -23.20 0.34 -2.17
N LYS A 211 -23.65 -0.85 -1.75
CA LYS A 211 -24.35 -1.04 -0.46
C LYS A 211 -23.38 -1.16 0.73
N HIS A 212 -22.14 -1.58 0.49
CA HIS A 212 -21.21 -1.92 1.56
C HIS A 212 -20.44 -0.68 2.07
N PRO A 213 -20.43 -0.39 3.39
CA PRO A 213 -19.78 0.82 3.93
C PRO A 213 -18.31 0.96 3.58
N LYS A 214 -17.56 -0.16 3.51
CA LYS A 214 -16.15 -0.18 3.08
C LYS A 214 -15.91 0.55 1.76
N SER A 215 -16.85 0.44 0.81
CA SER A 215 -16.75 1.10 -0.49
C SER A 215 -16.86 2.63 -0.36
N TRP A 216 -17.64 3.14 0.59
CA TRP A 216 -17.75 4.57 0.86
C TRP A 216 -16.47 5.13 1.52
N PHE A 217 -15.83 4.35 2.40
CA PHE A 217 -14.52 4.70 2.95
C PHE A 217 -13.41 4.64 1.88
N ARG A 218 -13.49 3.71 0.92
CA ARG A 218 -12.62 3.68 -0.25
C ARG A 218 -12.82 4.90 -1.14
N ALA A 219 -14.06 5.36 -1.30
CA ALA A 219 -14.35 6.59 -2.04
C ALA A 219 -13.67 7.81 -1.40
N TRP A 220 -13.69 7.90 -0.07
CA TRP A 220 -12.94 8.94 0.65
C TRP A 220 -11.43 8.82 0.46
N PHE A 221 -10.89 7.59 0.50
CA PHE A 221 -9.47 7.35 0.23
C PHE A 221 -9.08 7.79 -1.19
N ASN A 222 -9.90 7.48 -2.19
CA ASN A 222 -9.71 7.89 -3.59
C ASN A 222 -9.80 9.41 -3.77
N MET A 223 -10.63 10.11 -2.99
CA MET A 223 -10.61 11.58 -2.95
C MET A 223 -9.26 12.13 -2.46
N GLY A 224 -8.62 11.44 -1.51
CA GLY A 224 -7.26 11.78 -1.10
C GLY A 224 -6.19 11.50 -2.17
N LEU A 225 -6.41 10.53 -3.05
CA LEU A 225 -5.54 10.34 -4.23
C LEU A 225 -5.70 11.48 -5.24
N ILE A 226 -6.91 11.97 -5.49
CA ILE A 226 -7.14 13.18 -6.30
C ILE A 226 -6.35 14.36 -5.71
N ASN A 227 -6.51 14.60 -4.41
CA ASN A 227 -5.78 15.68 -3.72
C ASN A 227 -4.25 15.54 -3.82
N TYR A 228 -3.74 14.31 -3.70
CA TYR A 228 -2.31 14.03 -3.89
C TYR A 228 -1.83 14.40 -5.31
N ILE A 229 -2.58 14.01 -6.34
CA ILE A 229 -2.27 14.27 -7.75
C ILE A 229 -2.29 15.78 -8.07
N GLU A 230 -3.24 16.50 -7.47
CA GLU A 230 -3.35 17.95 -7.58
C GLU A 230 -2.24 18.71 -6.84
N GLY A 231 -1.41 18.02 -6.05
CA GLY A 231 -0.35 18.63 -5.25
C GLY A 231 -0.84 19.20 -3.93
N GLY A 232 -2.08 18.89 -3.54
CA GLY A 232 -2.68 19.32 -2.29
C GLY A 232 -1.98 18.72 -1.08
N LYS A 233 -2.06 19.41 0.05
CA LYS A 233 -1.58 18.94 1.35
C LYS A 233 -2.36 17.71 1.78
N ARG A 234 -1.71 16.74 2.45
CA ARG A 234 -2.41 15.53 2.96
C ARG A 234 -3.66 15.90 3.77
N MET A 235 -4.76 15.18 3.54
CA MET A 235 -6.02 15.42 4.24
C MET A 235 -5.97 15.03 5.73
N LEU A 236 -5.19 14.00 6.07
CA LEU A 236 -4.89 13.55 7.44
C LEU A 236 -3.37 13.45 7.62
N PRO A 237 -2.86 13.57 8.85
CA PRO A 237 -1.43 13.47 9.11
C PRO A 237 -0.85 12.12 8.68
N CYS A 238 0.47 12.10 8.51
CA CYS A 238 1.24 10.87 8.37
C CYS A 238 1.76 10.46 9.75
N GLU A 239 1.41 9.26 10.21
CA GLU A 239 1.89 8.69 11.48
C GLU A 239 2.80 7.47 11.23
N ALA A 240 3.46 7.44 10.07
CA ALA A 240 4.48 6.46 9.76
C ALA A 240 5.54 6.40 10.88
N GLY A 241 5.93 5.20 11.30
CA GLY A 241 6.82 5.02 12.45
C GLY A 241 6.16 5.19 13.83
N MET A 242 4.85 5.44 13.90
CA MET A 242 4.05 5.43 15.15
C MET A 242 2.98 4.35 15.13
N VAL A 243 2.30 4.17 13.99
CA VAL A 243 1.25 3.15 13.82
C VAL A 243 1.68 2.02 12.90
N ASN A 244 2.54 2.31 11.92
CA ASN A 244 3.01 1.35 10.95
C ASN A 244 4.54 1.42 10.80
N PHE A 245 5.13 0.35 10.30
CA PHE A 245 6.53 0.29 9.91
C PHE A 245 6.76 -0.60 8.69
N PHE A 246 7.96 -0.50 8.14
CA PHE A 246 8.42 -1.30 7.03
C PHE A 246 9.72 -1.99 7.41
N ILE A 247 9.91 -3.21 6.93
CA ILE A 247 11.18 -3.93 7.02
C ILE A 247 11.62 -4.20 5.59
N ASP A 248 12.84 -3.79 5.25
CA ASP A 248 13.43 -4.06 3.94
C ASP A 248 14.10 -5.45 3.89
N PRO A 249 14.59 -5.91 2.72
CA PRO A 249 15.15 -7.25 2.60
C PRO A 249 16.41 -7.48 3.43
N TRP A 250 17.11 -6.44 3.89
CA TRP A 250 18.32 -6.53 4.72
C TRP A 250 18.02 -6.32 6.21
N GLY A 251 16.74 -6.25 6.59
CA GLY A 251 16.32 -6.12 7.99
C GLY A 251 16.23 -4.67 8.49
N GLU A 252 16.42 -3.66 7.64
CA GLU A 252 16.30 -2.26 8.06
C GLU A 252 14.84 -1.91 8.38
N VAL A 253 14.62 -1.37 9.57
CA VAL A 253 13.30 -0.91 10.03
C VAL A 253 13.11 0.55 9.62
N MET A 254 12.19 0.78 8.70
CA MET A 254 11.88 2.09 8.14
C MET A 254 10.47 2.57 8.54
N PRO A 255 10.23 3.89 8.67
CA PRO A 255 8.89 4.41 8.97
C PRO A 255 7.91 4.18 7.81
N CYS A 256 8.37 4.31 6.57
CA CYS A 256 7.61 4.08 5.35
C CYS A 256 8.47 3.61 4.17
N ASN A 257 7.86 3.00 3.15
CA ASN A 257 8.51 2.70 1.86
C ASN A 257 8.43 3.85 0.83
N GLY A 258 7.84 4.97 1.22
CA GLY A 258 7.65 6.14 0.36
C GLY A 258 8.74 7.20 0.51
N LEU A 259 9.88 6.90 1.14
CA LEU A 259 10.97 7.87 1.35
C LEU A 259 11.70 8.15 0.04
N GLU A 260 12.23 9.37 -0.12
CA GLU A 260 13.13 9.74 -1.22
C GLU A 260 14.31 10.48 -0.63
N GLU A 261 15.52 10.12 -1.05
CA GLU A 261 16.77 10.67 -0.50
C GLU A 261 16.85 12.19 -0.65
N LYS A 262 16.24 12.76 -1.70
CA LYS A 262 16.14 14.21 -1.92
C LYS A 262 15.37 14.96 -0.82
N TYR A 263 14.55 14.27 -0.03
CA TYR A 263 13.85 14.87 1.12
C TYR A 263 14.51 14.41 2.42
N TRP A 264 14.57 13.09 2.62
CA TRP A 264 15.29 12.40 3.68
C TRP A 264 15.06 10.89 3.55
N LYS A 265 16.01 10.11 4.08
CA LYS A 265 15.91 8.66 4.22
C LYS A 265 16.74 8.28 5.45
N GLU A 266 16.08 7.76 6.47
CA GLU A 266 16.72 7.45 7.74
C GLU A 266 16.11 6.19 8.34
N SER A 267 16.98 5.30 8.84
CA SER A 267 16.58 4.02 9.44
C SER A 267 16.30 4.18 10.93
N MET A 268 15.37 3.38 11.44
CA MET A 268 15.14 3.24 12.89
C MET A 268 16.16 2.29 13.55
N GLY A 269 16.77 1.40 12.77
CA GLY A 269 17.67 0.33 13.21
C GLY A 269 17.42 -0.97 12.44
N ASN A 270 18.23 -1.99 12.69
CA ASN A 270 18.20 -3.25 11.96
C ASN A 270 17.81 -4.44 12.87
N ILE A 271 16.86 -5.27 12.41
CA ILE A 271 16.33 -6.42 13.19
C ILE A 271 17.34 -7.56 13.39
N HIS A 272 18.41 -7.61 12.60
CA HIS A 272 19.49 -8.57 12.80
C HIS A 272 20.35 -8.21 14.03
N ASP A 273 20.38 -6.93 14.41
CA ASP A 273 21.23 -6.46 15.51
C ASP A 273 20.53 -6.52 16.86
N LYS A 274 19.21 -6.24 16.90
CA LYS A 274 18.44 -6.07 18.14
C LYS A 274 17.01 -6.56 17.99
N PRO A 275 16.35 -7.01 19.08
CA PRO A 275 14.92 -7.26 19.09
C PRO A 275 14.10 -6.06 18.61
N PHE A 276 13.03 -6.31 17.86
CA PHE A 276 12.25 -5.26 17.21
C PHE A 276 11.81 -4.14 18.16
N MET A 277 11.32 -4.48 19.36
CA MET A 277 10.82 -3.46 20.29
C MET A 277 11.93 -2.56 20.84
N GLU A 278 13.17 -3.05 20.95
CA GLU A 278 14.31 -2.21 21.32
C GLU A 278 14.62 -1.19 20.23
N ILE A 279 14.51 -1.58 18.96
CA ILE A 279 14.63 -0.66 17.81
C ILE A 279 13.49 0.35 17.86
N TRP A 280 12.26 -0.11 18.02
CA TRP A 280 11.07 0.72 18.04
C TRP A 280 11.09 1.77 19.16
N GLU A 281 11.62 1.42 20.32
CA GLU A 281 11.66 2.30 21.50
C GLU A 281 12.93 3.16 21.57
N SER A 282 13.89 2.93 20.66
CA SER A 282 15.18 3.60 20.64
C SER A 282 15.11 5.12 20.41
N GLU A 283 16.17 5.82 20.82
CA GLU A 283 16.37 7.24 20.49
C GLU A 283 16.45 7.47 18.98
N GLN A 284 17.01 6.53 18.22
CA GLN A 284 17.06 6.61 16.76
C GLN A 284 15.66 6.61 16.15
N ALA A 285 14.79 5.69 16.58
CA ALA A 285 13.39 5.69 16.16
C ALA A 285 12.66 6.98 16.55
N GLN A 286 12.97 7.58 17.71
CA GLN A 286 12.43 8.90 18.09
C GLN A 286 12.88 10.03 17.16
N LYS A 287 14.16 10.04 16.73
CA LYS A 287 14.66 10.98 15.73
C LYS A 287 13.92 10.83 14.42
N VAL A 288 13.77 9.60 13.92
CA VAL A 288 13.02 9.30 12.70
C VAL A 288 11.56 9.76 12.80
N ARG A 289 10.88 9.52 13.93
CA ARG A 289 9.50 10.01 14.15
C ARG A 289 9.42 11.55 14.13
N ALA A 290 10.44 12.24 14.63
CA ALA A 290 10.51 13.70 14.54
C ALA A 290 10.66 14.17 13.09
N MET A 291 11.41 13.44 12.26
CA MET A 291 11.49 13.68 10.81
C MET A 291 10.17 13.42 10.10
N VAL A 292 9.47 12.31 10.43
CA VAL A 292 8.12 12.04 9.89
C VAL A 292 7.16 13.17 10.22
N ARG A 293 7.18 13.68 11.47
CA ARG A 293 6.33 14.79 11.91
C ARG A 293 6.48 16.03 11.02
N LYS A 294 7.67 16.28 10.48
CA LYS A 294 7.96 17.43 9.60
C LYS A 294 8.19 17.04 8.14
N CYS A 295 7.83 15.81 7.76
CA CYS A 295 8.06 15.33 6.41
C CYS A 295 7.23 16.15 5.42
N PRO A 296 7.84 16.72 4.37
CA PRO A 296 7.12 17.59 3.43
C PRO A 296 6.29 16.86 2.41
N LYS A 297 6.55 15.56 2.23
CA LYS A 297 5.90 14.78 1.18
C LYS A 297 4.40 14.73 1.42
N ASN A 298 3.63 15.20 0.44
CA ASN A 298 2.17 15.14 0.45
C ASN A 298 1.60 13.74 0.09
N CYS A 299 2.40 12.67 0.18
CA CYS A 299 2.04 11.30 -0.23
C CYS A 299 0.70 10.86 0.36
N TRP A 300 -0.06 10.03 -0.37
CA TRP A 300 -1.32 9.46 0.11
C TRP A 300 -1.44 7.97 -0.23
N MET A 301 -0.58 7.15 0.41
CA MET A 301 -0.50 5.71 0.15
C MET A 301 -1.28 4.90 1.17
N VAL A 302 -1.92 3.81 0.74
CA VAL A 302 -2.80 2.99 1.59
C VAL A 302 -2.16 2.60 2.93
N GLY A 303 -0.88 2.22 2.93
CA GLY A 303 -0.15 1.82 4.14
C GLY A 303 0.06 2.94 5.17
N THR A 304 -0.03 4.21 4.77
CA THR A 304 0.11 5.37 5.67
C THR A 304 -1.18 6.17 5.84
N ALA A 305 -2.14 6.03 4.92
CA ALA A 305 -3.44 6.70 4.97
C ALA A 305 -4.48 5.84 5.70
N SER A 306 -4.52 4.52 5.46
CA SER A 306 -5.53 3.64 6.07
C SER A 306 -5.43 3.60 7.61
N PRO A 307 -4.25 3.49 8.24
CA PRO A 307 -4.17 3.49 9.71
C PRO A 307 -4.72 4.78 10.33
N VAL A 308 -4.36 5.94 9.77
CA VAL A 308 -4.83 7.24 10.27
C VAL A 308 -6.31 7.49 9.96
N MET A 309 -6.85 6.93 8.88
CA MET A 309 -8.30 6.92 8.61
C MET A 309 -9.08 6.22 9.71
N HIS A 310 -8.60 5.06 10.18
CA HIS A 310 -9.24 4.34 11.29
C HIS A 310 -9.11 5.10 12.60
N LYS A 311 -7.93 5.68 12.88
CA LYS A 311 -7.71 6.49 14.09
C LYS A 311 -8.60 7.73 14.14
N TYR A 312 -8.74 8.43 13.01
CA TYR A 312 -9.50 9.67 12.89
C TYR A 312 -10.83 9.45 12.16
N ILE A 313 -11.51 8.33 12.44
CA ILE A 313 -12.69 7.84 11.69
C ILE A 313 -13.82 8.87 11.56
N LYS A 314 -13.94 9.82 12.49
CA LYS A 314 -14.95 10.88 12.45
C LYS A 314 -14.96 11.69 11.15
N TYR A 315 -13.80 11.93 10.53
CA TYR A 315 -13.71 12.69 9.26
C TYR A 315 -14.18 11.87 8.05
N PRO A 316 -13.59 10.69 7.75
CA PRO A 316 -14.05 9.88 6.64
C PRO A 316 -15.49 9.39 6.84
N ALA A 317 -15.91 9.07 8.08
CA ALA A 317 -17.30 8.65 8.35
C ALA A 317 -18.30 9.76 8.08
N LYS A 318 -18.04 10.99 8.55
CA LYS A 318 -18.90 12.15 8.28
C LYS A 318 -19.01 12.40 6.77
N TRP A 319 -17.90 12.41 6.05
CA TRP A 319 -17.91 12.61 4.60
C TRP A 319 -18.62 11.47 3.86
N ALA A 320 -18.35 10.22 4.24
CA ALA A 320 -18.93 9.04 3.60
C ALA A 320 -20.45 9.01 3.76
N LEU A 321 -20.96 9.31 4.95
CA LEU A 321 -22.39 9.31 5.23
C LEU A 321 -23.10 10.45 4.48
N GLN A 322 -22.51 11.65 4.48
CA GLN A 322 -23.02 12.79 3.73
C GLN A 322 -23.08 12.50 2.22
N ASN A 323 -22.03 11.92 1.65
CA ASN A 323 -21.97 11.60 0.23
C ASN A 323 -22.83 10.40 -0.16
N LYS A 324 -23.01 9.43 0.75
CA LYS A 324 -23.97 8.35 0.54
C LYS A 324 -25.39 8.88 0.43
N LEU A 325 -25.79 9.79 1.32
CA LEU A 325 -27.11 10.46 1.25
C LEU A 325 -27.28 11.25 -0.05
N ARG A 326 -26.26 11.98 -0.49
CA ARG A 326 -26.29 12.69 -1.79
C ARG A 326 -26.46 11.73 -2.96
N SER A 327 -25.71 10.64 -2.98
CA SER A 327 -25.81 9.59 -4.00
C SER A 327 -27.22 9.00 -4.07
N MET A 328 -27.85 8.73 -2.91
CA MET A 328 -29.24 8.24 -2.84
C MET A 328 -30.27 9.27 -3.33
N GLN A 329 -29.96 10.57 -3.26
CA GLN A 329 -30.79 11.65 -3.78
C GLN A 329 -30.51 11.97 -5.26
N GLY A 330 -29.66 11.20 -5.95
CA GLY A 330 -29.25 11.50 -7.32
C GLY A 330 -28.37 12.75 -7.47
N LYS A 331 -27.82 13.27 -6.36
CA LYS A 331 -26.94 14.44 -6.36
C LYS A 331 -25.47 14.01 -6.55
N PRO A 332 -24.65 14.84 -7.23
CA PRO A 332 -23.23 14.55 -7.40
C PRO A 332 -22.49 14.50 -6.06
N ALA A 333 -21.43 13.72 -5.98
CA ALA A 333 -20.57 13.66 -4.79
C ALA A 333 -19.88 15.01 -4.55
N CYS A 334 -19.75 15.40 -3.29
CA CYS A 334 -18.96 16.54 -2.86
C CYS A 334 -17.50 16.12 -2.72
N ILE A 335 -16.71 16.38 -3.77
CA ILE A 335 -15.29 16.04 -3.86
C ILE A 335 -14.49 17.33 -3.62
N ASP A 336 -14.39 17.70 -2.34
CA ASP A 336 -13.69 18.88 -1.85
C ASP A 336 -12.72 18.40 -0.75
N PRO A 337 -11.47 18.05 -1.11
CA PRO A 337 -10.49 17.57 -0.15
C PRO A 337 -10.17 18.62 0.92
N LYS A 338 -10.27 18.24 2.20
CA LYS A 338 -10.01 19.14 3.32
C LYS A 338 -8.85 18.66 4.16
N TRP A 339 -7.98 19.61 4.52
CA TRP A 339 -7.01 19.41 5.58
C TRP A 339 -7.75 19.29 6.92
N CYS A 340 -7.66 18.12 7.54
CA CYS A 340 -8.30 17.83 8.82
C CYS A 340 -7.28 18.07 9.94
N ASP A 341 -7.35 19.23 10.58
CA ASP A 341 -6.50 19.50 11.75
C ASP A 341 -6.88 18.59 12.92
N VAL A 342 -5.91 17.79 13.36
CA VAL A 342 -5.96 16.89 14.52
C VAL A 342 -4.75 17.09 15.42
N GLY A 343 -4.09 18.25 15.34
CA GLY A 343 -2.90 18.62 16.14
C GLY A 343 -1.57 18.22 15.51
N GLN A 344 -1.54 17.95 14.21
CA GLN A 344 -0.31 17.68 13.46
C GLN A 344 0.51 18.94 13.21
N ASP A 345 1.80 18.76 12.96
CA ASP A 345 2.70 19.84 12.58
C ASP A 345 2.20 20.53 11.28
N PRO A 346 2.06 21.87 11.25
CA PRO A 346 1.58 22.59 10.08
C PRO A 346 2.44 22.37 8.83
N CYS A 347 3.72 22.01 8.95
CA CYS A 347 4.59 21.74 7.81
C CYS A 347 4.45 20.31 7.26
N GLN A 348 3.76 19.40 7.97
CA GLN A 348 3.66 18.01 7.54
C GLN A 348 2.80 17.86 6.27
N GLY A 349 3.34 17.15 5.29
CA GLY A 349 2.65 16.82 4.05
C GLY A 349 2.36 18.04 3.17
N ASP A 350 3.10 19.12 3.38
CA ASP A 350 3.01 20.36 2.65
C ASP A 350 4.31 20.57 1.87
N LEU A 351 4.24 20.44 0.55
CA LEU A 351 5.41 20.56 -0.34
C LEU A 351 5.83 22.03 -0.58
N ARG A 352 5.26 22.99 0.17
CA ARG A 352 5.55 24.42 -0.05
C ARG A 352 6.99 24.76 0.32
N GLU A 353 7.69 25.21 -0.73
CA GLU A 353 8.96 25.93 -0.83
C GLU A 353 10.22 25.30 -0.20
N LYS A 354 11.10 24.83 -1.10
CA LYS A 354 12.53 24.45 -0.92
C LYS A 354 12.86 23.71 0.38
N PHE A 355 12.93 22.39 0.26
CA PHE A 355 13.87 21.60 1.05
C PHE A 355 15.29 21.81 0.54
#